data_AF-A0A223CWP5-F1
#
_entry.id   AF-A0A223CWP5-F1
#
_cell.length_a   1.000
_cell.length_b   1.000
_cell.length_c   1.000
_cell.angle_alpha   90.00
_cell.angle_beta   90.00
_cell.angle_gamma   90.00
#
_symmetry.space_group_name_H-M   'P 1'
#
loop_
_entity.id
_entity.type
_entity.pdbx_description
1 polymer ?
#
loop_
_entity_poly.entity_id
_entity_poly.type
_entity_poly.pdbx_seq_one_letter_code
_entity_poly.pdbx_strand_id
1 'polypeptide(L)'
;METQFKINHRQLAWMVTVTLVAGGFLTTPKTLVALAKEDAWLTQVFGMVYALLITALFYFLSRRFPGKNLFDITFALFGKWLGGFCNLIFLLHFISVMIRDIGVFNDFMNTNLLIRTPGEIIVLLLVLLLIYFGKSSVEVSVRVNDLIFPVFLGMVLLVPLLLSNEFSMDRVRPILGQGLGPLTAGNIIGCGWYGDLLVSGAFIGMIGSSKKMYAALRHGVMATAFLMSMVLLCIIGVLGTEVAARLLYPNYSLVEQIHITDYLDRIELVVFSIWLPIFVLKVAFIFLASLTLLNTITNRVNYKLYNKQFGWLILFLWLFAFQSVIEVFNFANYGPVLMLLPHQIIYLLLYLFGRRRKVVVDNEAEADSAPKQPNDPRGQQGVWQWFTSKSEKTWRRVTNWAVATILASVCAGAMFGQVRPTLGTLFGGIIFAALIVGYVSTYLEMRQVNIANERQQQREGRS
;
A
#
# COMPACT_ATOMS: atom_id res chain seq x y z
N MET A 1 13.73 -19.98 21.72
CA MET A 1 13.40 -19.04 22.82
C MET A 1 12.81 -17.79 22.22
N GLU A 2 11.56 -17.52 22.60
CA GLU A 2 10.72 -16.33 22.36
C GLU A 2 10.72 -15.71 20.94
N THR A 3 9.87 -16.23 20.05
CA THR A 3 9.21 -15.38 19.05
C THR A 3 8.17 -14.53 19.76
N GLN A 4 8.59 -13.55 20.57
CA GLN A 4 7.70 -12.46 20.97
C GLN A 4 7.19 -11.81 19.68
N PHE A 5 5.87 -11.78 19.49
CA PHE A 5 5.25 -11.08 18.37
C PHE A 5 5.61 -9.60 18.46
N LYS A 6 6.30 -9.07 17.44
CA LYS A 6 6.98 -7.77 17.54
C LYS A 6 6.23 -6.60 16.91
N ILE A 7 5.16 -6.88 16.15
CA ILE A 7 4.45 -5.87 15.37
C ILE A 7 2.95 -5.94 15.66
N ASN A 8 2.36 -4.79 15.97
CA ASN A 8 0.92 -4.67 16.17
C ASN A 8 0.17 -4.70 14.81
N HIS A 9 -1.09 -5.14 14.81
CA HIS A 9 -1.90 -5.25 13.59
C HIS A 9 -2.15 -3.88 12.93
N ARG A 10 -2.44 -2.83 13.72
CA ARG A 10 -2.59 -1.45 13.22
C ARG A 10 -1.31 -0.94 12.56
N GLN A 11 -0.19 -1.16 13.23
CA GLN A 11 1.15 -0.86 12.77
C GLN A 11 1.46 -1.51 11.41
N LEU A 12 1.07 -2.78 11.23
CA LEU A 12 1.18 -3.46 9.94
C LEU A 12 0.29 -2.80 8.87
N ALA A 13 -0.97 -2.48 9.21
CA ALA A 13 -1.88 -1.85 8.25
C ALA A 13 -1.31 -0.51 7.74
N TRP A 14 -0.78 0.30 8.63
CA TRP A 14 -0.15 1.58 8.27
C TRP A 14 1.16 1.40 7.50
N MET A 15 1.97 0.39 7.83
CA MET A 15 3.17 0.05 7.05
C MET A 15 2.81 -0.30 5.60
N VAL A 16 1.74 -1.08 5.41
CA VAL A 16 1.22 -1.47 4.09
C VAL A 16 0.73 -0.24 3.34
N THR A 17 -0.07 0.63 3.98
CA THR A 17 -0.55 1.85 3.33
C THR A 17 0.61 2.75 2.91
N VAL A 18 1.60 2.98 3.78
CA VAL A 18 2.78 3.79 3.43
C VAL A 18 3.55 3.18 2.26
N THR A 19 3.76 1.86 2.28
CA THR A 19 4.51 1.17 1.22
C THR A 19 3.84 1.36 -0.14
N LEU A 20 2.52 1.30 -0.21
CA LEU A 20 1.79 1.43 -1.46
C LEU A 20 1.56 2.89 -1.88
N VAL A 21 1.24 3.78 -0.93
CA VAL A 21 0.93 5.19 -1.19
C VAL A 21 2.17 5.97 -1.60
N ALA A 22 3.28 5.84 -0.88
CA ALA A 22 4.43 6.72 -1.07
C ALA A 22 5.16 6.49 -2.41
N GLY A 23 5.06 5.27 -2.96
CA GLY A 23 5.69 4.93 -4.23
C GLY A 23 5.12 5.68 -5.42
N GLY A 24 3.84 5.44 -5.67
CA GLY A 24 3.19 5.99 -6.85
C GLY A 24 2.93 7.49 -6.75
N PHE A 25 3.03 8.08 -5.56
CA PHE A 25 2.61 9.46 -5.29
C PHE A 25 3.20 10.47 -6.27
N LEU A 26 4.51 10.45 -6.55
CA LEU A 26 5.12 11.49 -7.38
C LEU A 26 4.86 11.31 -8.88
N THR A 27 4.94 10.08 -9.39
CA THR A 27 5.06 9.83 -10.84
C THR A 27 3.81 9.27 -11.48
N THR A 28 3.00 8.49 -10.74
CA THR A 28 1.83 7.82 -11.33
C THR A 28 0.75 8.77 -11.80
N PRO A 29 0.44 9.90 -11.13
CA PRO A 29 -0.68 10.72 -11.55
C PRO A 29 -0.57 11.21 -12.98
N LYS A 30 0.62 11.63 -13.43
CA LYS A 30 0.87 12.07 -14.79
C LYS A 30 0.44 11.00 -15.80
N THR A 31 0.97 9.79 -15.62
CA THR A 31 0.74 8.66 -16.54
C THR A 31 -0.70 8.19 -16.50
N LEU A 32 -1.29 8.11 -15.31
CA LEU A 32 -2.67 7.65 -15.13
C LEU A 32 -3.67 8.65 -15.74
N VAL A 33 -3.45 9.96 -15.57
CA VAL A 33 -4.27 10.99 -16.21
C VAL A 33 -4.04 11.03 -17.72
N ALA A 34 -2.81 10.87 -18.20
CA ALA A 34 -2.56 10.80 -19.64
C ALA A 34 -3.27 9.61 -20.31
N LEU A 35 -3.38 8.47 -19.62
CA LEU A 35 -4.01 7.26 -20.15
C LEU A 35 -5.54 7.26 -19.99
N ALA A 36 -6.04 7.54 -18.77
CA ALA A 36 -7.45 7.36 -18.41
C ALA A 36 -8.22 8.68 -18.28
N LYS A 37 -7.55 9.83 -18.46
CA LYS A 37 -8.13 11.18 -18.41
C LYS A 37 -9.03 11.39 -17.19
N GLU A 38 -10.31 11.74 -17.37
CA GLU A 38 -11.25 12.05 -16.29
C GLU A 38 -11.52 10.83 -15.40
N ASP A 39 -11.28 9.63 -15.92
CA ASP A 39 -11.45 8.36 -15.21
C ASP A 39 -10.17 7.89 -14.49
N ALA A 40 -9.11 8.71 -14.46
CA ALA A 40 -7.84 8.30 -13.86
C ALA A 40 -7.96 7.96 -12.37
N TRP A 41 -8.86 8.59 -11.63
CA TRP A 41 -9.11 8.26 -10.23
C TRP A 41 -9.70 6.85 -10.02
N LEU A 42 -10.23 6.22 -11.08
CA LEU A 42 -10.72 4.84 -11.11
C LEU A 42 -9.64 3.80 -11.48
N THR A 43 -8.40 4.23 -11.72
CA THR A 43 -7.28 3.34 -12.13
C THR A 43 -6.66 2.54 -10.99
N GLN A 44 -7.22 2.64 -9.79
CA GLN A 44 -6.76 1.91 -8.60
C GLN A 44 -7.43 0.54 -8.44
N VAL A 45 -8.49 0.26 -9.21
CA VAL A 45 -9.39 -0.87 -8.98
C VAL A 45 -8.70 -2.22 -9.23
N PHE A 46 -7.97 -2.37 -10.34
CA PHE A 46 -7.28 -3.63 -10.63
C PHE A 46 -6.11 -3.85 -9.69
N GLY A 47 -5.36 -2.80 -9.37
CA GLY A 47 -4.29 -2.86 -8.37
C GLY A 47 -4.79 -3.26 -6.98
N MET A 48 -5.92 -2.68 -6.55
CA MET A 48 -6.60 -3.03 -5.30
C MET A 48 -7.01 -4.51 -5.28
N VAL A 49 -7.69 -5.00 -6.32
CA VAL A 49 -8.08 -6.41 -6.40
C VAL A 49 -6.88 -7.34 -6.40
N TYR A 50 -5.85 -7.00 -7.18
CA TYR A 50 -4.59 -7.74 -7.22
C TYR A 50 -3.97 -7.84 -5.82
N ALA A 51 -3.81 -6.72 -5.11
CA ALA A 51 -3.27 -6.69 -3.76
C ALA A 51 -4.13 -7.45 -2.74
N LEU A 52 -5.46 -7.45 -2.87
CA LEU A 52 -6.35 -8.27 -2.04
C LEU A 52 -6.15 -9.77 -2.29
N LEU A 53 -5.88 -10.18 -3.53
CA LEU A 53 -5.55 -11.58 -3.87
C LEU A 53 -4.21 -12.00 -3.24
N ILE A 54 -3.17 -11.16 -3.35
CA ILE A 54 -1.88 -11.41 -2.68
C ILE A 54 -2.03 -11.46 -1.17
N THR A 55 -2.87 -10.59 -0.60
CA THR A 55 -3.21 -10.61 0.83
C THR A 55 -3.87 -11.93 1.24
N ALA A 56 -4.79 -12.47 0.42
CA ALA A 56 -5.39 -13.78 0.67
C ALA A 56 -4.37 -14.93 0.58
N LEU A 57 -3.40 -14.85 -0.33
CA LEU A 57 -2.28 -15.79 -0.41
C LEU A 57 -1.41 -15.73 0.85
N PHE A 58 -1.04 -14.54 1.32
CA PHE A 58 -0.27 -14.39 2.56
C PHE A 58 -1.03 -14.95 3.77
N TYR A 59 -2.34 -14.72 3.86
CA TYR A 59 -3.17 -15.36 4.88
C TYR A 59 -3.13 -16.89 4.78
N PHE A 60 -3.32 -17.43 3.58
CA PHE A 60 -3.26 -18.87 3.32
C PHE A 60 -1.91 -19.50 3.74
N LEU A 61 -0.81 -18.82 3.45
CA LEU A 61 0.54 -19.27 3.77
C LEU A 61 0.83 -19.16 5.27
N SER A 62 0.49 -18.04 5.91
CA SER A 62 0.75 -17.81 7.35
C SER A 62 0.11 -18.90 8.22
N ARG A 63 -1.11 -19.35 7.90
CA ARG A 63 -1.81 -20.44 8.63
C ARG A 63 -1.16 -21.82 8.49
N ARG A 64 -0.34 -22.03 7.47
CA ARG A 64 0.34 -23.31 7.19
C ARG A 64 1.81 -23.29 7.59
N PHE A 65 2.37 -22.10 7.71
CA PHE A 65 3.76 -21.86 8.04
C PHE A 65 3.85 -20.78 9.14
N PRO A 66 3.29 -21.04 10.33
CA PRO A 66 3.29 -20.06 11.41
C PRO A 66 4.71 -19.65 11.78
N GLY A 67 4.92 -18.36 12.01
CA GLY A 67 6.22 -17.78 12.38
C GLY A 67 7.27 -17.72 11.27
N LYS A 68 6.97 -18.15 10.04
CA LYS A 68 7.89 -18.06 8.90
C LYS A 68 7.56 -16.85 8.02
N ASN A 69 8.59 -16.19 7.48
CA ASN A 69 8.42 -15.20 6.43
C ASN A 69 8.25 -15.87 5.06
N LEU A 70 7.89 -15.10 4.03
CA LEU A 70 7.69 -15.61 2.67
C LEU A 70 8.91 -16.37 2.11
N PHE A 71 10.11 -15.91 2.44
CA PHE A 71 11.38 -16.43 1.93
C PHE A 71 11.78 -17.77 2.56
N ASP A 72 11.43 -17.95 3.84
CA ASP A 72 11.58 -19.22 4.54
C ASP A 72 10.56 -20.25 4.02
N ILE A 73 9.38 -19.78 3.60
CA ILE A 73 8.32 -20.62 3.03
C ILE A 73 8.70 -21.13 1.64
N THR A 74 9.28 -20.28 0.78
CA THR A 74 9.80 -20.71 -0.54
C THR A 74 10.87 -21.80 -0.40
N PHE A 75 11.83 -21.66 0.52
CA PHE A 75 12.80 -22.73 0.79
C PHE A 75 12.14 -24.01 1.34
N ALA A 76 11.15 -23.86 2.24
CA ALA A 76 10.46 -25.00 2.83
C ALA A 76 9.62 -25.80 1.80
N LEU A 77 9.11 -25.13 0.76
CA LEU A 77 8.27 -25.76 -0.27
C LEU A 77 9.05 -26.26 -1.48
N PHE A 78 10.07 -25.53 -1.93
CA PHE A 78 10.79 -25.81 -3.18
C PHE A 78 12.20 -26.35 -2.97
N GLY A 79 12.66 -26.46 -1.72
CA GLY A 79 14.03 -26.89 -1.40
C GLY A 79 15.08 -25.82 -1.72
N LYS A 80 16.36 -26.19 -1.57
CA LYS A 80 17.50 -25.25 -1.62
C LYS A 80 17.70 -24.61 -3.00
N TRP A 81 17.56 -25.38 -4.08
CA TRP A 81 17.85 -24.91 -5.44
C TRP A 81 16.72 -24.02 -5.99
N LEU A 82 15.52 -24.60 -6.18
CA LEU A 82 14.38 -23.85 -6.72
C LEU A 82 13.90 -22.75 -5.77
N GLY A 83 13.92 -23.00 -4.45
CA GLY A 83 13.61 -21.97 -3.45
C GLY A 83 14.63 -20.84 -3.45
N GLY A 84 15.92 -21.16 -3.63
CA GLY A 84 16.99 -20.18 -3.79
C GLY A 84 16.80 -19.31 -5.03
N PHE A 85 16.44 -19.91 -6.16
CA PHE A 85 16.14 -19.18 -7.40
C PHE A 85 14.93 -18.24 -7.25
N CYS A 86 13.83 -18.70 -6.63
CA CYS A 86 12.67 -17.84 -6.35
C CYS A 86 13.04 -16.65 -5.44
N ASN A 87 13.83 -16.91 -4.40
CA ASN A 87 14.30 -15.90 -3.47
C ASN A 87 15.26 -14.90 -4.14
N LEU A 88 16.06 -15.33 -5.11
CA LEU A 88 16.88 -14.43 -5.93
C LEU A 88 16.02 -13.47 -6.77
N ILE A 89 14.92 -13.97 -7.36
CA ILE A 89 13.97 -13.12 -8.11
C ILE A 89 13.37 -12.04 -7.19
N PHE A 90 12.95 -12.40 -5.98
CA PHE A 90 12.46 -11.42 -4.99
C PHE A 90 13.52 -10.39 -4.60
N LEU A 91 14.79 -10.81 -4.48
CA LEU A 91 15.89 -9.90 -4.14
C LEU A 91 16.15 -8.89 -5.26
N LEU A 92 16.21 -9.35 -6.51
CA LEU A 92 16.37 -8.49 -7.68
C LEU A 92 15.19 -7.52 -7.81
N HIS A 93 13.97 -7.96 -7.49
CA HIS A 93 12.80 -7.09 -7.46
C HIS A 93 12.93 -5.99 -6.41
N PHE A 94 13.31 -6.30 -5.16
CA PHE A 94 13.49 -5.27 -4.13
C PHE A 94 14.62 -4.29 -4.48
N ILE A 95 15.72 -4.77 -5.05
CA ILE A 95 16.79 -3.89 -5.54
C ILE A 95 16.26 -2.96 -6.63
N SER A 96 15.51 -3.49 -7.60
CA SER A 96 14.93 -2.69 -8.69
C SER A 96 13.95 -1.64 -8.18
N VAL A 97 13.09 -2.01 -7.23
CA VAL A 97 12.14 -1.10 -6.57
C VAL A 97 12.85 0.02 -5.80
N MET A 98 13.93 -0.29 -5.07
CA MET A 98 14.72 0.74 -4.39
C MET A 98 15.41 1.69 -5.36
N ILE A 99 16.04 1.15 -6.40
CA ILE A 99 16.72 1.97 -7.42
C ILE A 99 15.72 2.91 -8.11
N ARG A 100 14.53 2.41 -8.45
CA ARG A 100 13.41 3.22 -8.96
C ARG A 100 13.02 4.33 -7.99
N ASP A 101 12.72 3.99 -6.75
CA ASP A 101 12.21 4.95 -5.77
C ASP A 101 13.28 6.01 -5.44
N ILE A 102 14.53 5.62 -5.29
CA ILE A 102 15.67 6.52 -5.07
C ILE A 102 15.86 7.45 -6.27
N GLY A 103 15.75 6.95 -7.51
CA GLY A 103 15.80 7.76 -8.72
C GLY A 103 14.69 8.80 -8.77
N VAL A 104 13.44 8.38 -8.58
CA VAL A 104 12.28 9.28 -8.55
C VAL A 104 12.43 10.35 -7.48
N PHE A 105 12.89 9.96 -6.28
CA PHE A 105 13.13 10.90 -5.19
C PHE A 105 14.25 11.88 -5.52
N ASN A 106 15.39 11.39 -5.99
CA ASN A 106 16.52 12.23 -6.39
C ASN A 106 16.09 13.28 -7.41
N ASP A 107 15.39 12.86 -8.46
CA ASP A 107 14.97 13.74 -9.53
C ASP A 107 13.97 14.77 -9.03
N PHE A 108 13.01 14.37 -8.19
CA PHE A 108 12.07 15.31 -7.58
C PHE A 108 12.78 16.33 -6.68
N MET A 109 13.69 15.88 -5.81
CA MET A 109 14.45 16.75 -4.92
C MET A 109 15.31 17.74 -5.71
N ASN A 110 16.09 17.28 -6.69
CA ASN A 110 16.96 18.15 -7.50
C ASN A 110 16.17 19.14 -8.38
N THR A 111 14.98 18.76 -8.85
CA THR A 111 14.23 19.63 -9.77
C THR A 111 13.34 20.64 -9.07
N ASN A 112 12.80 20.33 -7.88
CA ASN A 112 11.81 21.19 -7.22
C ASN A 112 12.28 21.80 -5.88
N LEU A 113 13.19 21.14 -5.15
CA LEU A 113 13.49 21.52 -3.75
C LEU A 113 14.95 21.94 -3.53
N LEU A 114 15.92 21.12 -3.93
CA LEU A 114 17.36 21.33 -3.72
C LEU A 114 18.13 21.45 -5.05
N ILE A 115 17.74 22.42 -5.88
CA ILE A 115 18.29 22.64 -7.23
C ILE A 115 19.81 22.85 -7.26
N ARG A 116 20.39 23.35 -6.16
CA ARG A 116 21.83 23.63 -6.06
C ARG A 116 22.65 22.48 -5.46
N THR A 117 22.00 21.41 -4.99
CA THR A 117 22.69 20.29 -4.34
C THR A 117 22.88 19.16 -5.35
N PRO A 118 24.10 18.63 -5.55
CA PRO A 118 24.31 17.46 -6.40
C PRO A 118 23.46 16.27 -5.94
N GLY A 119 22.81 15.59 -6.87
CA GLY A 119 21.91 14.48 -6.56
C GLY A 119 22.60 13.30 -5.87
N GLU A 120 23.87 13.08 -6.18
CA GLU A 120 24.70 12.07 -5.54
C GLU A 120 24.80 12.28 -4.02
N ILE A 121 24.83 13.54 -3.56
CA ILE A 121 24.86 13.87 -2.13
C ILE A 121 23.50 13.56 -1.49
N ILE A 122 22.40 13.89 -2.17
CA ILE A 122 21.03 13.62 -1.70
C ILE A 122 20.83 12.11 -1.52
N VAL A 123 21.22 11.32 -2.51
CA VAL A 123 21.11 9.86 -2.45
C VAL A 123 22.07 9.26 -1.44
N LEU A 124 23.29 9.78 -1.31
CA LEU A 124 24.23 9.36 -0.27
C LEU A 124 23.62 9.52 1.13
N LEU A 125 23.02 10.67 1.43
CA LEU A 125 22.35 10.92 2.72
C LEU A 125 21.18 9.96 2.95
N LEU A 126 20.37 9.71 1.91
CA LEU A 126 19.29 8.73 1.98
C LEU A 126 19.82 7.33 2.28
N VAL A 127 20.86 6.87 1.58
CA VAL A 127 21.47 5.55 1.79
C VAL A 127 22.11 5.43 3.17
N LEU A 128 22.77 6.48 3.68
CA LEU A 128 23.30 6.49 5.05
C LEU A 128 22.17 6.34 6.09
N LEU A 129 21.02 6.98 5.84
CA LEU A 129 19.84 6.83 6.66
C LEU A 129 19.26 5.40 6.59
N LEU A 130 19.23 4.76 5.41
CA LEU A 130 18.83 3.35 5.28
C LEU A 130 19.77 2.42 6.05
N ILE A 131 21.09 2.65 5.97
CA ILE A 131 22.09 1.89 6.75
C ILE A 131 21.85 2.09 8.25
N TYR A 132 21.46 3.30 8.68
CA TYR A 132 21.07 3.55 10.07
C TYR A 132 19.84 2.72 10.47
N PHE A 133 18.77 2.74 9.68
CA PHE A 133 17.59 1.90 9.90
C PHE A 133 17.95 0.40 9.93
N GLY A 134 18.84 -0.07 9.06
CA GLY A 134 19.31 -1.46 9.04
C GLY A 134 20.14 -1.88 10.26
N LYS A 135 20.54 -0.96 11.15
CA LYS A 135 21.10 -1.30 12.47
C LYS A 135 20.01 -1.58 13.50
N SER A 136 18.84 -1.00 13.31
CA SER A 136 17.66 -1.13 14.17
C SER A 136 16.80 -2.33 13.75
N SER A 137 15.88 -2.75 14.62
CA SER A 137 14.90 -3.77 14.27
C SER A 137 13.74 -3.17 13.47
N VAL A 138 13.05 -4.02 12.69
CA VAL A 138 11.83 -3.64 11.96
C VAL A 138 10.79 -2.98 12.87
N GLU A 139 10.72 -3.42 14.12
CA GLU A 139 9.82 -2.87 15.14
C GLU A 139 10.06 -1.38 15.38
N VAL A 140 11.30 -0.90 15.36
CA VAL A 140 11.61 0.52 15.53
C VAL A 140 11.05 1.31 14.35
N SER A 141 11.32 0.88 13.11
CA SER A 141 10.80 1.54 11.91
C SER A 141 9.27 1.58 11.87
N VAL A 142 8.63 0.50 12.30
CA VAL A 142 7.17 0.42 12.36
C VAL A 142 6.59 1.32 13.47
N ARG A 143 7.27 1.50 14.59
CA ARG A 143 6.88 2.48 15.63
C ARG A 143 7.03 3.93 15.15
N VAL A 144 8.10 4.23 14.42
CA VAL A 144 8.27 5.55 13.78
C VAL A 144 7.14 5.79 12.78
N ASN A 145 6.78 4.78 11.99
CA ASN A 145 5.62 4.85 11.11
C ASN A 145 4.30 5.05 11.87
N ASP A 146 4.12 4.41 13.03
CA ASP A 146 2.95 4.63 13.90
C ASP A 146 2.84 6.08 14.41
N LEU A 147 3.96 6.77 14.54
CA LEU A 147 3.99 8.18 14.95
C LEU A 147 3.68 9.13 13.78
N ILE A 148 4.28 8.90 12.61
CA ILE A 148 4.22 9.84 11.48
C ILE A 148 2.96 9.64 10.63
N PHE A 149 2.51 8.39 10.46
CA PHE A 149 1.40 8.08 9.56
C PHE A 149 0.08 8.79 9.90
N PRO A 150 -0.35 8.94 11.18
CA PRO A 150 -1.57 9.67 11.50
C PRO A 150 -1.54 11.13 11.04
N VAL A 151 -0.39 11.80 11.15
CA VAL A 151 -0.20 13.18 10.69
C VAL A 151 -0.32 13.25 9.17
N PHE A 152 0.33 12.32 8.46
CA PHE A 152 0.23 12.20 7.01
C PHE A 152 -1.21 11.90 6.56
N LEU A 153 -1.88 10.95 7.20
CA LEU A 153 -3.27 10.60 6.90
C LEU A 153 -4.19 11.81 7.10
N GLY A 154 -4.06 12.52 8.22
CA GLY A 154 -4.81 13.74 8.48
C GLY A 154 -4.57 14.80 7.40
N MET A 155 -3.31 15.03 7.05
CA MET A 155 -2.91 15.96 5.99
C MET A 155 -3.57 15.60 4.65
N VAL A 156 -3.50 14.35 4.21
CA VAL A 156 -4.10 13.90 2.94
C VAL A 156 -5.63 14.04 2.96
N LEU A 157 -6.29 13.68 4.07
CA LEU A 157 -7.74 13.82 4.21
C LEU A 157 -8.22 15.27 4.25
N LEU A 158 -7.35 16.22 4.63
CA LEU A 158 -7.65 17.65 4.61
C LEU A 158 -7.53 18.27 3.21
N VAL A 159 -6.73 17.69 2.30
CA VAL A 159 -6.49 18.23 0.95
C VAL A 159 -7.79 18.59 0.19
N PRO A 160 -8.83 17.73 0.13
CA PRO A 160 -10.06 18.09 -0.57
C PRO A 160 -10.78 19.31 0.01
N LEU A 161 -10.69 19.51 1.34
CA LEU A 161 -11.28 20.67 2.01
C LEU A 161 -10.50 21.94 1.68
N LEU A 162 -9.17 21.86 1.73
CA LEU A 162 -8.28 22.98 1.41
C LEU A 162 -8.38 23.43 -0.06
N LEU A 163 -8.67 22.50 -0.96
CA LEU A 163 -8.82 22.77 -2.40
C LEU A 163 -10.28 23.02 -2.82
N SER A 164 -11.22 23.09 -1.89
CA SER A 164 -12.65 23.17 -2.21
C SER A 164 -13.02 24.39 -3.06
N ASN A 165 -12.30 25.52 -2.91
CA ASN A 165 -12.50 26.73 -3.70
C ASN A 165 -12.04 26.59 -5.16
N GLU A 166 -11.01 25.77 -5.41
CA GLU A 166 -10.42 25.56 -6.74
C GLU A 166 -11.02 24.36 -7.48
N PHE A 167 -11.76 23.52 -6.77
CA PHE A 167 -12.32 22.29 -7.29
C PHE A 167 -13.55 22.56 -8.16
N SER A 168 -13.47 22.17 -9.43
CA SER A 168 -14.59 22.22 -10.37
C SER A 168 -15.02 20.82 -10.77
N MET A 169 -16.28 20.49 -10.51
CA MET A 169 -16.86 19.21 -10.92
C MET A 169 -16.98 19.08 -12.45
N ASP A 170 -16.99 20.20 -13.18
CA ASP A 170 -17.04 20.19 -14.65
C ASP A 170 -15.77 19.61 -15.25
N ARG A 171 -14.61 19.77 -14.59
CA ARG A 171 -13.33 19.16 -15.01
C ARG A 171 -13.28 17.65 -14.80
N VAL A 172 -14.13 17.11 -13.92
CA VAL A 172 -14.22 15.67 -13.64
C VAL A 172 -15.19 14.98 -14.62
N ARG A 173 -15.97 15.75 -15.38
CA ARG A 173 -16.94 15.23 -16.34
C ARG A 173 -16.35 15.22 -17.76
N PRO A 174 -16.74 14.24 -18.59
CA PRO A 174 -17.65 13.12 -18.29
C PRO A 174 -16.96 11.97 -17.53
N ILE A 175 -17.66 11.39 -16.55
CA ILE A 175 -17.20 10.19 -15.85
C ILE A 175 -17.59 8.95 -16.66
N LEU A 176 -16.65 8.04 -16.89
CA LEU A 176 -16.79 6.80 -17.67
C LEU A 176 -17.26 7.04 -19.11
N GLY A 177 -16.92 8.21 -19.66
CA GLY A 177 -17.33 8.64 -21.01
C GLY A 177 -16.50 8.05 -22.14
N GLN A 178 -15.28 7.56 -21.85
CA GLN A 178 -14.31 7.13 -22.87
C GLN A 178 -14.26 5.61 -23.06
N GLY A 179 -15.09 4.85 -22.33
CA GLY A 179 -15.16 3.39 -22.37
C GLY A 179 -14.05 2.68 -21.62
N LEU A 180 -14.02 1.36 -21.75
CA LEU A 180 -13.12 0.49 -20.98
C LEU A 180 -11.65 0.54 -21.41
N GLY A 181 -11.34 0.86 -22.66
CA GLY A 181 -9.96 0.78 -23.18
C GLY A 181 -8.98 1.66 -22.39
N PRO A 182 -9.19 3.00 -22.35
CA PRO A 182 -8.32 3.92 -21.62
C PRO A 182 -8.23 3.59 -20.12
N LEU A 183 -9.37 3.25 -19.51
CA LEU A 183 -9.44 2.91 -18.09
C LEU A 183 -8.69 1.62 -17.75
N THR A 184 -8.79 0.58 -18.60
CA THR A 184 -8.09 -0.69 -18.37
C THR A 184 -6.59 -0.53 -18.57
N ALA A 185 -6.14 0.25 -19.56
CA ALA A 185 -4.73 0.59 -19.73
C ALA A 185 -4.15 1.29 -18.48
N GLY A 186 -4.84 2.33 -17.97
CA GLY A 186 -4.46 2.99 -16.74
C GLY A 186 -4.42 2.05 -15.53
N ASN A 187 -5.41 1.16 -15.40
CA ASN A 187 -5.46 0.15 -14.33
C ASN A 187 -4.31 -0.87 -14.40
N ILE A 188 -3.89 -1.29 -15.60
CA ILE A 188 -2.75 -2.22 -15.77
C ILE A 188 -1.46 -1.56 -15.28
N ILE A 189 -1.23 -0.30 -15.65
CA ILE A 189 -0.07 0.49 -15.19
C ILE A 189 -0.13 0.71 -13.67
N GLY A 190 -1.30 1.13 -13.14
CA GLY A 190 -1.51 1.31 -11.70
C GLY A 190 -1.28 0.02 -10.89
N CYS A 191 -1.65 -1.14 -11.44
CA CYS A 191 -1.44 -2.45 -10.81
C CYS A 191 0.04 -2.73 -10.50
N GLY A 192 0.96 -2.24 -11.34
CA GLY A 192 2.40 -2.36 -11.12
C GLY A 192 2.85 -1.88 -9.74
N TRP A 193 2.30 -0.76 -9.26
CA TRP A 193 2.64 -0.17 -7.97
C TRP A 193 2.07 -0.92 -6.76
N TYR A 194 0.96 -1.63 -6.95
CA TYR A 194 0.44 -2.56 -5.94
C TYR A 194 1.32 -3.80 -5.77
N GLY A 195 2.27 -4.04 -6.67
CA GLY A 195 3.31 -5.05 -6.55
C GLY A 195 4.21 -4.88 -5.33
N ASP A 196 4.41 -3.64 -4.87
CA ASP A 196 5.22 -3.31 -3.70
C ASP A 196 4.64 -3.96 -2.40
N LEU A 197 3.40 -4.47 -2.42
CA LEU A 197 2.83 -5.28 -1.33
C LEU A 197 3.69 -6.51 -1.01
N LEU A 198 4.49 -7.02 -1.95
CA LEU A 198 5.44 -8.11 -1.74
C LEU A 198 6.36 -7.87 -0.54
N VAL A 199 6.71 -6.61 -0.25
CA VAL A 199 7.52 -6.21 0.91
C VAL A 199 6.91 -6.73 2.22
N SER A 200 5.58 -6.74 2.33
CA SER A 200 4.88 -7.27 3.50
C SER A 200 5.14 -8.77 3.73
N GLY A 201 5.47 -9.51 2.68
CA GLY A 201 5.88 -10.92 2.72
C GLY A 201 7.09 -11.19 3.62
N ALA A 202 7.98 -10.21 3.80
CA ALA A 202 9.11 -10.31 4.72
C ALA A 202 8.67 -10.35 6.19
N PHE A 203 7.50 -9.78 6.51
CA PHE A 203 7.05 -9.50 7.87
C PHE A 203 5.83 -10.31 8.31
N ILE A 204 5.23 -11.13 7.43
CA ILE A 204 4.04 -11.96 7.74
C ILE A 204 4.25 -12.90 8.93
N GLY A 205 5.48 -13.37 9.17
CA GLY A 205 5.81 -14.25 10.29
C GLY A 205 5.97 -13.54 11.64
N MET A 206 5.89 -12.20 11.67
CA MET A 206 6.14 -11.39 12.89
C MET A 206 4.87 -11.09 13.70
N ILE A 207 3.70 -11.51 13.21
CA ILE A 207 2.40 -11.31 13.84
C ILE A 207 1.83 -12.65 14.29
N GLY A 208 1.30 -12.70 15.51
CA GLY A 208 0.89 -13.95 16.14
C GLY A 208 -0.44 -14.53 15.75
N SER A 209 -1.27 -13.79 15.02
CA SER A 209 -2.50 -14.32 14.47
C SER A 209 -2.59 -14.01 12.99
N SER A 210 -2.75 -15.06 12.19
CA SER A 210 -2.98 -14.96 10.75
C SER A 210 -4.21 -14.11 10.44
N LYS A 211 -5.26 -14.16 11.27
CA LYS A 211 -6.47 -13.33 11.09
C LYS A 211 -6.17 -11.84 11.28
N LYS A 212 -5.44 -11.48 12.35
CA LYS A 212 -5.01 -10.09 12.60
C LYS A 212 -4.18 -9.56 11.42
N MET A 213 -3.21 -10.36 10.96
CA MET A 213 -2.39 -10.02 9.80
C MET A 213 -3.23 -9.82 8.54
N TYR A 214 -4.18 -10.72 8.25
CA TYR A 214 -5.05 -10.63 7.08
C TYR A 214 -5.93 -9.38 7.10
N ALA A 215 -6.55 -9.08 8.24
CA ALA A 215 -7.38 -7.89 8.38
C ALA A 215 -6.56 -6.59 8.24
N ALA A 216 -5.34 -6.57 8.81
CA ALA A 216 -4.42 -5.44 8.69
C ALA A 216 -3.97 -5.19 7.24
N LEU A 217 -3.54 -6.24 6.52
CA LEU A 217 -3.16 -6.14 5.10
C LEU A 217 -4.32 -5.63 4.25
N ARG A 218 -5.53 -6.18 4.44
CA ARG A 218 -6.72 -5.74 3.71
C ARG A 218 -7.06 -4.29 3.97
N HIS A 219 -6.99 -3.85 5.22
CA HIS A 219 -7.22 -2.45 5.55
C HIS A 219 -6.18 -1.54 4.89
N GLY A 220 -4.89 -1.95 4.92
CA GLY A 220 -3.82 -1.19 4.27
C GLY A 220 -4.03 -1.00 2.76
N VAL A 221 -4.46 -2.05 2.07
CA VAL A 221 -4.80 -2.04 0.64
C VAL A 221 -6.02 -1.15 0.35
N MET A 222 -7.10 -1.29 1.12
CA MET A 222 -8.31 -0.47 0.94
C MET A 222 -8.06 1.01 1.24
N ALA A 223 -7.25 1.31 2.26
CA ALA A 223 -6.81 2.66 2.57
C ALA A 223 -6.01 3.28 1.42
N THR A 224 -5.11 2.52 0.82
CA THR A 224 -4.34 2.97 -0.35
C THR A 224 -5.26 3.30 -1.51
N ALA A 225 -6.17 2.40 -1.88
CA ALA A 225 -7.10 2.59 -2.99
C ALA A 225 -7.96 3.84 -2.78
N PHE A 226 -8.50 4.02 -1.57
CA PHE A 226 -9.28 5.21 -1.23
C PHE A 226 -8.46 6.51 -1.31
N LEU A 227 -7.28 6.56 -0.66
CA LEU A 227 -6.46 7.78 -0.62
C LEU A 227 -5.93 8.15 -2.02
N MET A 228 -5.45 7.18 -2.79
CA MET A 228 -4.96 7.43 -4.16
C MET A 228 -6.08 7.90 -5.10
N SER A 229 -7.23 7.25 -5.06
CA SER A 229 -8.40 7.68 -5.84
C SER A 229 -8.86 9.09 -5.45
N MET A 230 -8.89 9.41 -4.16
CA MET A 230 -9.26 10.73 -3.68
C MET A 230 -8.28 11.81 -4.16
N VAL A 231 -6.97 11.58 -4.06
CA VAL A 231 -5.96 12.53 -4.51
C VAL A 231 -6.05 12.72 -6.03
N LEU A 232 -6.18 11.65 -6.82
CA LEU A 232 -6.37 11.74 -8.28
C LEU A 232 -7.65 12.50 -8.66
N LEU A 233 -8.74 12.32 -7.92
CA LEU A 233 -9.96 13.08 -8.11
C LEU A 233 -9.71 14.59 -7.89
N CYS A 234 -8.94 14.95 -6.86
CA CYS A 234 -8.55 16.34 -6.61
C CYS A 234 -7.67 16.89 -7.74
N ILE A 235 -6.70 16.11 -8.23
CA ILE A 235 -5.85 16.51 -9.38
C ILE A 235 -6.73 16.85 -10.59
N ILE A 236 -7.69 16.01 -10.93
CA ILE A 236 -8.58 16.24 -12.08
C ILE A 236 -9.50 17.43 -11.83
N GLY A 237 -10.12 17.53 -10.64
CA GLY A 237 -11.04 18.61 -10.32
C GLY A 237 -10.40 20.00 -10.22
N VAL A 238 -9.11 20.07 -9.88
CA VAL A 238 -8.38 21.34 -9.72
C VAL A 238 -7.55 21.69 -10.94
N LEU A 239 -6.77 20.76 -11.48
CA LEU A 239 -5.86 21.05 -12.60
C LEU A 239 -6.49 20.73 -13.96
N GLY A 240 -7.46 19.82 -14.01
CA GLY A 240 -7.97 19.27 -15.27
C GLY A 240 -7.01 18.27 -15.91
N THR A 241 -7.51 17.51 -16.88
CA THR A 241 -6.77 16.39 -17.49
C THR A 241 -5.63 16.84 -18.39
N GLU A 242 -5.83 17.90 -19.18
CA GLU A 242 -4.83 18.45 -20.10
C GLU A 242 -3.58 18.97 -19.40
N VAL A 243 -3.75 19.71 -18.30
CA VAL A 243 -2.63 20.26 -17.52
C VAL A 243 -1.94 19.13 -16.74
N ALA A 244 -2.73 18.31 -16.02
CA ALA A 244 -2.18 17.24 -15.19
C ALA A 244 -1.39 16.18 -15.99
N ALA A 245 -1.78 15.88 -17.24
CA ALA A 245 -1.04 14.95 -18.09
C ALA A 245 0.34 15.47 -18.55
N ARG A 246 0.54 16.80 -18.54
CA ARG A 246 1.79 17.45 -19.00
C ARG A 246 2.75 17.75 -17.86
N LEU A 247 2.24 17.90 -16.64
CA LEU A 247 3.04 18.12 -15.45
C LEU A 247 3.87 16.90 -15.07
N LEU A 248 5.14 17.10 -14.74
CA LEU A 248 6.03 16.02 -14.32
C LEU A 248 5.61 15.45 -12.95
N TYR A 249 5.22 16.33 -12.03
CA TYR A 249 4.77 15.99 -10.68
C TYR A 249 3.40 16.63 -10.37
N PRO A 250 2.28 16.08 -10.88
CA PRO A 250 0.97 16.72 -10.72
C PRO A 250 0.54 16.90 -9.26
N ASN A 251 0.97 16.01 -8.35
CA ASN A 251 0.70 16.14 -6.92
C ASN A 251 1.40 17.34 -6.29
N TYR A 252 2.59 17.70 -6.76
CA TYR A 252 3.29 18.90 -6.30
C TYR A 252 2.51 20.14 -6.73
N SER A 253 2.19 20.25 -8.02
CA SER A 253 1.42 21.39 -8.54
C SER A 253 -0.01 21.47 -8.01
N LEU A 254 -0.62 20.35 -7.62
CA LEU A 254 -1.92 20.35 -6.96
C LEU A 254 -1.86 21.07 -5.60
N VAL A 255 -0.80 20.81 -4.83
CA VAL A 255 -0.61 21.40 -3.51
C VAL A 255 -0.28 22.90 -3.63
N GLU A 256 0.41 23.31 -4.70
CA GLU A 256 0.63 24.73 -5.00
C GLU A 256 -0.67 25.52 -5.25
N GLN A 257 -1.79 24.85 -5.59
CA GLN A 257 -3.09 25.52 -5.75
C GLN A 257 -3.80 25.80 -4.41
N ILE A 258 -3.26 25.37 -3.28
CA ILE A 258 -3.90 25.59 -1.98
C ILE A 258 -3.67 27.04 -1.54
N HIS A 259 -4.66 27.91 -1.79
CA HIS A 259 -4.67 29.30 -1.36
C HIS A 259 -5.68 29.52 -0.23
N ILE A 260 -5.19 29.56 1.02
CA ILE A 260 -6.04 29.79 2.21
C ILE A 260 -6.10 31.27 2.57
N THR A 261 -4.97 31.99 2.44
CA THR A 261 -4.81 33.42 2.76
C THR A 261 -3.66 33.99 1.93
N ASP A 262 -3.68 35.30 1.66
CA ASP A 262 -2.64 36.04 0.89
C ASP A 262 -1.21 35.97 1.47
N TYR A 263 -1.00 35.35 2.64
CA TYR A 263 0.30 35.26 3.33
C TYR A 263 0.89 33.84 3.38
N LEU A 264 0.15 32.81 2.96
CA LEU A 264 0.57 31.40 3.04
C LEU A 264 1.02 30.88 1.67
N ASP A 265 2.07 31.46 1.12
CA ASP A 265 2.53 31.23 -0.28
C ASP A 265 3.38 29.97 -0.50
N ARG A 266 3.73 29.21 0.56
CA ARG A 266 4.64 28.05 0.50
C ARG A 266 4.12 26.83 1.25
N ILE A 267 2.82 26.57 1.15
CA ILE A 267 2.17 25.45 1.86
C ILE A 267 2.67 24.09 1.36
N GLU A 268 3.13 24.01 0.11
CA GLU A 268 3.76 22.83 -0.47
C GLU A 268 4.98 22.37 0.34
N LEU A 269 5.79 23.29 0.87
CA LEU A 269 6.93 22.91 1.73
C LEU A 269 6.46 22.18 3.00
N VAL A 270 5.34 22.60 3.59
CA VAL A 270 4.77 21.96 4.79
C VAL A 270 4.25 20.57 4.44
N VAL A 271 3.50 20.45 3.35
CA VAL A 271 2.96 19.17 2.88
C VAL A 271 4.06 18.17 2.55
N PHE A 272 5.07 18.59 1.79
CA PHE A 272 6.19 17.72 1.43
C PHE A 272 7.12 17.41 2.62
N SER A 273 7.20 18.29 3.62
CA SER A 273 7.90 17.99 4.88
C SER A 273 7.22 16.86 5.67
N ILE A 274 5.89 16.71 5.56
CA ILE A 274 5.14 15.60 6.16
C ILE A 274 5.25 14.33 5.30
N TRP A 275 5.24 14.47 3.97
CA TRP A 275 5.34 13.34 3.04
C TRP A 275 6.75 12.72 3.00
N LEU A 276 7.82 13.52 3.10
CA LEU A 276 9.19 13.04 2.95
C LEU A 276 9.56 11.92 3.95
N PRO A 277 9.24 12.03 5.26
CA PRO A 277 9.47 10.92 6.19
C PRO A 277 8.67 9.65 5.85
N ILE A 278 7.46 9.79 5.28
CA ILE A 278 6.65 8.65 4.82
C ILE A 278 7.33 7.94 3.65
N PHE A 279 7.88 8.71 2.70
CA PHE A 279 8.67 8.17 1.59
C PHE A 279 9.93 7.45 2.10
N VAL A 280 10.68 8.07 3.02
CA VAL A 280 11.87 7.46 3.63
C VAL A 280 11.50 6.14 4.34
N LEU A 281 10.39 6.11 5.07
CA LEU A 281 9.90 4.89 5.73
C LEU A 281 9.58 3.78 4.73
N LYS A 282 8.93 4.11 3.60
CA LYS A 282 8.72 3.14 2.51
C LYS A 282 10.03 2.50 2.07
N VAL A 283 11.03 3.32 1.71
CA VAL A 283 12.32 2.81 1.21
C VAL A 283 13.05 2.02 2.31
N ALA A 284 12.95 2.45 3.57
CA ALA A 284 13.47 1.72 4.73
C ALA A 284 12.81 0.34 4.91
N PHE A 285 11.51 0.21 4.69
CA PHE A 285 10.83 -1.09 4.75
C PHE A 285 11.29 -2.04 3.65
N ILE A 286 11.47 -1.54 2.42
CA ILE A 286 12.02 -2.35 1.31
C ILE A 286 13.46 -2.77 1.61
N PHE A 287 14.28 -1.87 2.15
CA PHE A 287 15.65 -2.16 2.56
C PHE A 287 15.70 -3.23 3.66
N LEU A 288 14.88 -3.11 4.70
CA LEU A 288 14.77 -4.12 5.77
C LEU A 288 14.22 -5.47 5.28
N ALA A 289 13.27 -5.46 4.33
CA ALA A 289 12.78 -6.68 3.69
C ALA A 289 13.90 -7.38 2.89
N SER A 290 14.73 -6.60 2.19
CA SER A 290 15.91 -7.10 1.46
C SER A 290 16.96 -7.71 2.39
N LEU A 291 17.25 -7.07 3.52
CA LEU A 291 18.13 -7.62 4.56
C LEU A 291 17.57 -8.90 5.17
N THR A 292 16.26 -8.97 5.38
CA THR A 292 15.57 -10.18 5.87
C THR A 292 15.71 -11.33 4.88
N LEU A 293 15.56 -11.05 3.58
CA LEU A 293 15.74 -12.01 2.50
C LEU A 293 17.19 -12.51 2.40
N LEU A 294 18.18 -11.60 2.44
CA LEU A 294 19.60 -11.95 2.44
C LEU A 294 19.97 -12.85 3.63
N ASN A 295 19.43 -12.55 4.82
CA ASN A 295 19.61 -13.36 6.01
C ASN A 295 19.02 -14.77 5.85
N THR A 296 17.87 -14.90 5.17
CA THR A 296 17.29 -16.22 4.83
C THR A 296 18.15 -16.99 3.81
N ILE A 297 18.70 -16.33 2.79
CA ILE A 297 19.56 -16.98 1.77
C ILE A 297 20.90 -17.44 2.35
N THR A 298 21.51 -16.64 3.24
CA THR A 298 22.83 -16.89 3.85
C THR A 298 22.79 -17.79 5.08
N ASN A 299 21.66 -18.46 5.34
CA ASN A 299 21.46 -19.35 6.48
C ASN A 299 21.64 -18.67 7.86
N ARG A 300 21.08 -17.46 7.99
CA ARG A 300 20.90 -16.70 9.25
C ARG A 300 22.17 -16.07 9.85
N VAL A 301 23.12 -15.68 9.01
CA VAL A 301 24.19 -14.77 9.46
C VAL A 301 23.56 -13.40 9.74
N ASN A 302 23.69 -12.93 10.98
CA ASN A 302 23.09 -11.68 11.48
C ASN A 302 23.12 -10.57 10.41
N TYR A 303 21.95 -10.10 9.97
CA TYR A 303 21.81 -9.15 8.86
C TYR A 303 22.61 -7.85 9.04
N LYS A 304 22.97 -7.51 10.29
CA LYS A 304 23.90 -6.41 10.61
C LYS A 304 25.24 -6.52 9.88
N LEU A 305 25.68 -7.75 9.55
CA LEU A 305 26.93 -8.00 8.83
C LEU A 305 26.88 -7.50 7.39
N TYR A 306 25.72 -7.59 6.72
CA TYR A 306 25.54 -7.22 5.31
C TYR A 306 24.94 -5.82 5.13
N ASN A 307 24.39 -5.24 6.20
CA ASN A 307 23.68 -3.95 6.16
C ASN A 307 24.47 -2.86 5.42
N LYS A 308 25.74 -2.63 5.78
CA LYS A 308 26.55 -1.57 5.16
C LYS A 308 26.86 -1.87 3.69
N GLN A 309 27.28 -3.10 3.40
CA GLN A 309 27.65 -3.55 2.06
C GLN A 309 26.45 -3.47 1.12
N PHE A 310 25.26 -3.85 1.61
CA PHE A 310 24.03 -3.74 0.85
C PHE A 310 23.65 -2.28 0.59
N GLY A 311 23.77 -1.39 1.58
CA GLY A 311 23.57 0.05 1.37
C GLY A 311 24.52 0.63 0.30
N TRP A 312 25.81 0.30 0.36
CA TRP A 312 26.78 0.71 -0.65
C TRP A 312 26.52 0.10 -2.02
N LEU A 313 26.04 -1.14 -2.09
CA LEU A 313 25.62 -1.77 -3.33
C LEU A 313 24.45 -1.01 -3.97
N ILE A 314 23.45 -0.60 -3.18
CA ILE A 314 22.32 0.19 -3.69
C ILE A 314 22.77 1.55 -4.23
N LEU A 315 23.66 2.25 -3.51
CA LEU A 315 24.24 3.50 -4.00
C LEU A 315 24.98 3.29 -5.33
N PHE A 316 25.85 2.26 -5.38
CA PHE A 316 26.62 1.94 -6.57
C PHE A 316 25.71 1.60 -7.76
N LEU A 317 24.71 0.73 -7.57
CA LEU A 317 23.79 0.37 -8.64
C LEU A 317 22.96 1.56 -9.12
N TRP A 318 22.52 2.42 -8.20
CA TRP A 318 21.75 3.61 -8.57
C TRP A 318 22.54 4.57 -9.48
N LEU A 319 23.84 4.79 -9.19
CA LEU A 319 24.70 5.68 -10.00
C LEU A 319 24.78 5.29 -11.49
N PHE A 320 24.58 4.01 -11.81
CA PHE A 320 24.63 3.49 -13.18
C PHE A 320 23.26 3.09 -13.74
N ALA A 321 22.19 3.21 -12.94
CA ALA A 321 20.89 2.64 -13.31
C ALA A 321 20.14 3.46 -14.37
N PHE A 322 20.18 4.80 -14.25
CA PHE A 322 19.43 5.69 -15.12
C PHE A 322 20.27 6.90 -15.51
N GLN A 323 20.19 7.29 -16.78
CA GLN A 323 20.93 8.43 -17.32
C GLN A 323 20.07 9.69 -17.43
N SER A 324 18.75 9.57 -17.34
CA SER A 324 17.82 10.70 -17.47
C SER A 324 16.56 10.52 -16.64
N VAL A 325 15.92 11.64 -16.29
CA VAL A 325 14.63 11.68 -15.59
C VAL A 325 13.55 10.93 -16.37
N ILE A 326 13.57 11.00 -17.71
CA ILE A 326 12.59 10.31 -18.56
C ILE A 326 12.71 8.80 -18.43
N GLU A 327 13.94 8.28 -18.35
CA GLU A 327 14.20 6.87 -18.17
C GLU A 327 13.68 6.36 -16.82
N VAL A 328 13.94 7.12 -15.75
CA VAL A 328 13.39 6.85 -14.40
C VAL A 328 11.86 6.80 -14.45
N PHE A 329 11.22 7.77 -15.08
CA PHE A 329 9.76 7.83 -15.21
C PHE A 329 9.19 6.67 -16.01
N ASN A 330 9.81 6.32 -17.13
CA ASN A 330 9.36 5.19 -17.96
C ASN A 330 9.52 3.87 -17.21
N PHE A 331 10.67 3.66 -16.57
CA PHE A 331 10.89 2.49 -15.74
C PHE A 331 9.87 2.44 -14.60
N ALA A 332 9.65 3.55 -13.90
CA ALA A 332 8.76 3.59 -12.75
C ALA A 332 7.31 3.24 -13.08
N ASN A 333 6.83 3.64 -14.26
CA ASN A 333 5.43 3.39 -14.65
C ASN A 333 5.24 2.05 -15.36
N TYR A 334 6.14 1.66 -16.28
CA TYR A 334 5.94 0.47 -17.11
C TYR A 334 6.72 -0.76 -16.60
N GLY A 335 7.88 -0.55 -15.97
CA GLY A 335 8.74 -1.62 -15.46
C GLY A 335 8.08 -2.53 -14.42
N PRO A 336 7.41 -2.00 -13.38
CA PRO A 336 6.79 -2.81 -12.33
C PRO A 336 5.80 -3.85 -12.86
N VAL A 337 5.02 -3.53 -13.90
CA VAL A 337 4.05 -4.46 -14.50
C VAL A 337 4.74 -5.70 -15.05
N LEU A 338 5.84 -5.51 -15.79
CA LEU A 338 6.64 -6.62 -16.32
C LEU A 338 7.32 -7.41 -15.21
N MET A 339 7.83 -6.72 -14.19
CA MET A 339 8.44 -7.36 -13.04
C MET A 339 7.47 -8.20 -12.23
N LEU A 340 6.16 -7.90 -12.23
CA LEU A 340 5.15 -8.68 -11.52
C LEU A 340 4.87 -10.05 -12.15
N LEU A 341 5.10 -10.23 -13.45
CA LEU A 341 4.82 -11.48 -14.16
C LEU A 341 5.50 -12.71 -13.54
N PRO A 342 6.83 -12.72 -13.29
CA PRO A 342 7.48 -13.85 -12.63
C PRO A 342 6.96 -14.09 -11.21
N HIS A 343 6.55 -13.03 -10.50
CA HIS A 343 5.98 -13.17 -9.16
C HIS A 343 4.64 -13.92 -9.18
N GLN A 344 3.81 -13.71 -10.20
CA GLN A 344 2.53 -14.45 -10.33
C GLN A 344 2.75 -15.96 -10.42
N ILE A 345 3.77 -16.37 -11.18
CA ILE A 345 4.13 -17.79 -11.31
C ILE A 345 4.56 -18.32 -9.95
N ILE A 346 5.44 -17.60 -9.23
CA ILE A 346 5.90 -18.00 -7.89
C ILE A 346 4.72 -18.08 -6.90
N TYR A 347 3.81 -17.11 -6.90
CA TYR A 347 2.63 -17.10 -6.05
C TYR A 347 1.68 -18.26 -6.31
N LEU A 348 1.44 -18.59 -7.59
CA LEU A 348 0.63 -19.74 -7.98
C LEU A 348 1.28 -21.04 -7.50
N LEU A 349 2.60 -21.20 -7.68
CA LEU A 349 3.33 -22.36 -7.20
C LEU A 349 3.26 -22.45 -5.67
N LEU A 350 3.46 -21.35 -4.94
CA LEU A 350 3.34 -21.31 -3.49
C LEU A 350 1.96 -21.76 -3.01
N TYR A 351 0.89 -21.36 -3.70
CA TYR A 351 -0.46 -21.84 -3.42
C TYR A 351 -0.63 -23.35 -3.71
N LEU A 352 -0.22 -23.80 -4.89
CA LEU A 352 -0.39 -25.19 -5.34
C LEU A 352 0.40 -26.22 -4.52
N PHE A 353 1.60 -25.87 -4.08
CA PHE A 353 2.41 -26.72 -3.21
C PHE A 353 2.03 -26.54 -1.73
N GLY A 354 1.73 -25.31 -1.32
CA GLY A 354 1.26 -25.01 0.04
C GLY A 354 -0.04 -25.73 0.41
N ARG A 355 -0.97 -25.94 -0.54
CA ARG A 355 -2.26 -26.61 -0.25
C ARG A 355 -2.12 -28.06 0.19
N ARG A 356 -1.00 -28.71 -0.15
CA ARG A 356 -0.69 -30.09 0.25
C ARG A 356 -0.35 -30.20 1.74
N ARG A 357 0.00 -29.09 2.40
CA ARG A 357 0.35 -29.05 3.82
C ARG A 357 -0.90 -28.83 4.66
N LYS A 358 -1.03 -29.59 5.76
CA LYS A 358 -2.12 -29.42 6.74
C LYS A 358 -2.06 -28.01 7.34
N VAL A 359 -3.23 -27.43 7.56
CA VAL A 359 -3.36 -26.16 8.28
C VAL A 359 -2.96 -26.42 9.73
N VAL A 360 -2.09 -25.57 10.27
CA VAL A 360 -1.86 -25.56 11.71
C VAL A 360 -3.10 -24.91 12.31
N VAL A 361 -3.89 -25.70 13.04
CA VAL A 361 -5.08 -25.19 13.71
C VAL A 361 -4.57 -24.31 14.84
N ASP A 362 -4.59 -23.00 14.64
CA ASP A 362 -4.70 -22.08 15.77
C ASP A 362 -5.97 -22.54 16.51
N ASN A 363 -5.90 -22.79 17.81
CA ASN A 363 -7.03 -23.19 18.68
C ASN A 363 -8.08 -22.04 18.79
N GLU A 364 -8.54 -21.50 17.67
CA GLU A 364 -9.43 -20.35 17.55
C GLU A 364 -10.86 -20.78 17.14
N ALA A 365 -11.19 -22.08 17.22
CA ALA A 365 -12.49 -22.63 16.83
C ALA A 365 -13.64 -22.29 17.81
N GLU A 366 -13.35 -21.73 18.99
CA GLU A 366 -14.36 -21.39 20.01
C GLU A 366 -14.82 -19.92 20.01
N ALA A 367 -14.30 -19.07 19.13
CA ALA A 367 -14.73 -17.67 19.04
C ALA A 367 -16.11 -17.49 18.36
N ASP A 368 -16.57 -18.48 17.59
CA ASP A 368 -17.84 -18.41 16.83
C ASP A 368 -19.09 -18.73 17.67
N SER A 369 -18.92 -19.32 18.85
CA SER A 369 -20.03 -19.79 19.72
C SER A 369 -20.21 -18.98 21.01
N ALA A 370 -19.49 -17.86 21.18
CA ALA A 370 -19.60 -17.07 22.40
C ALA A 370 -21.01 -16.45 22.56
N PRO A 371 -21.71 -16.68 23.68
CA PRO A 371 -22.97 -15.99 23.96
C PRO A 371 -22.70 -14.50 24.09
N LYS A 372 -23.57 -13.67 23.48
CA LYS A 372 -23.58 -12.22 23.69
C LYS A 372 -23.80 -11.97 25.19
N GLN A 373 -22.83 -11.40 25.89
CA GLN A 373 -23.06 -10.95 27.26
C GLN A 373 -24.05 -9.76 27.28
N PRO A 374 -24.82 -9.59 28.38
CA PRO A 374 -25.84 -8.56 28.48
C PRO A 374 -25.19 -7.17 28.47
N ASN A 375 -25.92 -6.21 27.90
CA ASN A 375 -25.56 -4.81 27.83
C ASN A 375 -24.98 -4.29 29.16
N ASP A 376 -23.78 -3.71 29.10
CA ASP A 376 -23.29 -2.82 30.16
C ASP A 376 -24.25 -1.62 30.25
N PRO A 377 -24.94 -1.37 31.38
CA PRO A 377 -25.96 -0.33 31.45
C PRO A 377 -25.38 1.10 31.46
N ARG A 378 -24.05 1.29 31.50
CA ARG A 378 -23.44 2.62 31.65
C ARG A 378 -22.23 2.83 30.73
N GLY A 379 -22.46 3.00 29.43
CA GLY A 379 -21.41 3.53 28.55
C GLY A 379 -21.74 3.51 27.05
N GLN A 380 -22.13 4.69 26.52
CA GLN A 380 -22.27 5.04 25.10
C GLN A 380 -23.48 4.49 24.32
N GLN A 381 -24.72 4.82 24.72
CA GLN A 381 -25.85 4.73 23.78
C GLN A 381 -25.58 5.59 22.54
N GLY A 382 -25.49 4.98 21.35
CA GLY A 382 -25.28 5.72 20.11
C GLY A 382 -24.97 4.84 18.90
N VAL A 383 -24.95 5.46 17.71
CA VAL A 383 -24.62 4.84 16.41
C VAL A 383 -23.32 4.01 16.47
N TRP A 384 -22.36 4.43 17.29
CA TRP A 384 -21.10 3.71 17.51
C TRP A 384 -21.27 2.32 18.15
N GLN A 385 -22.22 2.13 19.08
CA GLN A 385 -22.52 0.81 19.66
C GLN A 385 -23.01 -0.17 18.59
N TRP A 386 -23.82 0.31 17.63
CA TRP A 386 -24.30 -0.50 16.52
C TRP A 386 -23.14 -0.99 15.63
N PHE A 387 -22.16 -0.13 15.34
CA PHE A 387 -20.97 -0.52 14.58
C PHE A 387 -20.11 -1.55 15.34
N THR A 388 -19.99 -1.40 16.67
CA THR A 388 -19.19 -2.30 17.50
C THR A 388 -19.88 -3.62 17.88
N SER A 389 -21.20 -3.74 17.69
CA SER A 389 -21.95 -4.96 18.04
C SER A 389 -21.90 -6.05 16.97
N LYS A 390 -21.48 -5.70 15.75
CA LYS A 390 -21.39 -6.63 14.61
C LYS A 390 -20.08 -7.43 14.62
N SER A 391 -20.14 -8.68 14.17
CA SER A 391 -18.99 -9.59 14.15
C SER A 391 -18.01 -9.26 13.02
N GLU A 392 -16.76 -9.74 13.15
CA GLU A 392 -15.74 -9.63 12.10
C GLU A 392 -16.20 -10.18 10.74
N LYS A 393 -16.97 -11.27 10.74
CA LYS A 393 -17.49 -11.90 9.51
C LYS A 393 -18.49 -11.00 8.81
N THR A 394 -19.29 -10.25 9.57
CA THR A 394 -20.24 -9.30 9.01
C THR A 394 -19.49 -8.16 8.30
N TRP A 395 -18.49 -7.57 8.95
CA TRP A 395 -17.68 -6.51 8.34
C TRP A 395 -16.90 -7.01 7.12
N ARG A 396 -16.34 -8.22 7.19
CA ARG A 396 -15.69 -8.87 6.06
C ARG A 396 -16.62 -9.01 4.85
N ARG A 397 -17.89 -9.40 5.06
CA ARG A 397 -18.89 -9.47 4.00
C ARG A 397 -19.20 -8.10 3.43
N VAL A 398 -19.35 -7.08 4.27
CA VAL A 398 -19.58 -5.69 3.83
C VAL A 398 -18.43 -5.21 2.94
N THR A 399 -17.18 -5.44 3.34
CA THR A 399 -16.01 -5.12 2.52
C THR A 399 -16.06 -5.83 1.17
N ASN A 400 -16.36 -7.14 1.15
CA ASN A 400 -16.41 -7.90 -0.10
C ASN A 400 -17.54 -7.41 -1.01
N TRP A 401 -18.69 -7.04 -0.44
CA TRP A 401 -19.77 -6.40 -1.18
C TRP A 401 -19.34 -5.05 -1.75
N ALA A 402 -18.65 -4.21 -0.97
CA ALA A 402 -18.13 -2.93 -1.45
C ALA A 402 -17.16 -3.12 -2.64
N VAL A 403 -16.23 -4.08 -2.55
CA VAL A 403 -15.30 -4.40 -3.65
C VAL A 403 -16.06 -4.93 -4.88
N ALA A 404 -17.05 -5.80 -4.69
CA ALA A 404 -17.88 -6.30 -5.78
C ALA A 404 -18.70 -5.17 -6.44
N THR A 405 -19.24 -4.24 -5.65
CA THR A 405 -19.96 -3.06 -6.14
C THR A 405 -19.03 -2.15 -6.94
N ILE A 406 -17.78 -1.92 -6.50
CA ILE A 406 -16.80 -1.15 -7.26
C ILE A 406 -16.57 -1.80 -8.62
N LEU A 407 -16.27 -3.10 -8.67
CA LEU A 407 -16.02 -3.82 -9.92
C LEU A 407 -17.23 -3.80 -10.86
N ALA A 408 -18.42 -4.11 -10.33
CA ALA A 408 -19.66 -4.10 -11.11
C ALA A 408 -19.97 -2.70 -11.65
N SER A 409 -19.76 -1.65 -10.85
CA SER A 409 -20.04 -0.26 -11.24
C SER A 409 -19.04 0.26 -12.26
N VAL A 410 -17.77 -0.14 -12.19
CA VAL A 410 -16.77 0.18 -13.22
C VAL A 410 -17.14 -0.47 -14.54
N CYS A 411 -17.47 -1.77 -14.54
CA CYS A 411 -17.88 -2.47 -15.75
C CYS A 411 -19.17 -1.89 -16.34
N ALA A 412 -20.22 -1.73 -15.52
CA ALA A 412 -21.50 -1.20 -15.97
C ALA A 412 -21.38 0.27 -16.42
N GLY A 413 -20.69 1.11 -15.64
CA GLY A 413 -20.52 2.51 -15.97
C GLY A 413 -19.67 2.72 -17.22
N ALA A 414 -18.67 1.88 -17.48
CA ALA A 414 -17.92 1.98 -18.73
C ALA A 414 -18.70 1.46 -19.96
N MET A 415 -19.65 0.54 -19.78
CA MET A 415 -20.53 0.07 -20.86
C MET A 415 -21.64 1.09 -21.19
N PHE A 416 -22.25 1.69 -20.16
CA PHE A 416 -23.41 2.57 -20.33
C PHE A 416 -23.07 4.07 -20.33
N GLY A 417 -21.91 4.44 -19.78
CA GLY A 417 -21.45 5.83 -19.66
C GLY A 417 -21.14 6.48 -21.00
N GLN A 418 -20.72 5.69 -22.01
CA GLN A 418 -20.57 6.17 -23.39
C GLN A 418 -21.90 6.58 -24.02
N VAL A 419 -23.00 5.91 -23.65
CA VAL A 419 -24.34 6.15 -24.23
C VAL A 419 -25.09 7.23 -23.46
N ARG A 420 -24.96 7.27 -22.13
CA ARG A 420 -25.62 8.25 -21.26
C ARG A 420 -24.64 8.78 -20.20
N PRO A 421 -24.16 10.03 -20.33
CA PRO A 421 -23.24 10.64 -19.36
C PRO A 421 -23.79 10.70 -17.93
N THR A 422 -25.11 10.82 -17.76
CA THR A 422 -25.77 10.82 -16.45
C THR A 422 -25.58 9.49 -15.71
N LEU A 423 -25.61 8.35 -16.41
CA LEU A 423 -25.33 7.04 -15.82
C LEU A 423 -23.87 6.94 -15.38
N GLY A 424 -22.94 7.46 -16.20
CA GLY A 424 -21.52 7.53 -15.83
C GLY A 424 -21.29 8.27 -14.51
N THR A 425 -21.93 9.43 -14.33
CA THR A 425 -21.84 10.18 -13.06
C THR A 425 -22.44 9.44 -11.87
N LEU A 426 -23.56 8.73 -12.06
CA LEU A 426 -24.19 7.94 -11.01
C LEU A 426 -23.28 6.77 -10.58
N PHE A 427 -22.71 6.02 -11.54
CA PHE A 427 -21.78 4.94 -11.23
C PHE A 427 -20.49 5.46 -10.59
N GLY A 428 -19.97 6.61 -11.02
CA GLY A 428 -18.86 7.29 -10.35
C GLY A 428 -19.16 7.56 -8.87
N GLY A 429 -20.33 8.15 -8.57
CA GLY A 429 -20.76 8.38 -7.19
C GLY A 429 -20.86 7.08 -6.36
N ILE A 430 -21.39 6.00 -6.95
CA ILE A 430 -21.47 4.68 -6.30
C ILE A 430 -20.07 4.14 -5.99
N ILE A 431 -19.12 4.25 -6.94
CA ILE A 431 -17.74 3.77 -6.73
C ILE A 431 -17.08 4.53 -5.60
N PHE A 432 -17.19 5.86 -5.57
CA PHE A 432 -16.60 6.67 -4.50
C PHE A 432 -17.20 6.34 -3.13
N ALA A 433 -18.53 6.21 -3.04
CA ALA A 433 -19.20 5.78 -1.82
C ALA A 433 -18.77 4.37 -1.39
N ALA A 434 -18.61 3.43 -2.33
CA ALA A 434 -18.16 2.08 -2.05
C ALA A 434 -16.69 2.03 -1.58
N LEU A 435 -15.81 2.92 -2.07
CA LEU A 435 -14.45 3.07 -1.56
C LEU A 435 -14.43 3.52 -0.09
N ILE A 436 -15.27 4.51 0.27
CA ILE A 436 -15.43 4.95 1.66
C ILE A 436 -15.95 3.81 2.54
N VAL A 437 -17.02 3.13 2.10
CA VAL A 437 -17.58 1.99 2.84
C VAL A 437 -16.53 0.89 3.01
N GLY A 438 -15.73 0.61 1.97
CA GLY A 438 -14.62 -0.34 2.01
C GLY A 438 -13.52 0.04 3.01
N TYR A 439 -13.12 1.30 3.03
CA TYR A 439 -12.14 1.83 3.99
C TYR A 439 -12.64 1.69 5.44
N VAL A 440 -13.87 2.12 5.72
CA VAL A 440 -14.46 2.07 7.08
C VAL A 440 -14.73 0.62 7.51
N SER A 441 -15.29 -0.21 6.63
CA SER A 441 -15.61 -1.60 6.96
C SER A 441 -14.36 -2.45 7.22
N THR A 442 -13.27 -2.24 6.48
CA THR A 442 -12.00 -2.93 6.77
C THR A 442 -11.36 -2.48 8.08
N TYR A 443 -11.47 -1.20 8.44
CA TYR A 443 -11.04 -0.71 9.74
C TYR A 443 -11.81 -1.38 10.88
N LEU A 444 -13.15 -1.46 10.74
CA LEU A 444 -14.01 -2.11 11.72
C LEU A 444 -13.75 -3.62 11.79
N GLU A 445 -13.53 -4.29 10.66
CA GLU A 445 -13.10 -5.70 10.64
C GLU A 445 -11.81 -5.88 11.45
N MET A 446 -10.77 -5.09 11.16
CA MET A 446 -9.50 -5.14 11.86
C MET A 446 -9.65 -4.93 13.37
N ARG A 447 -10.47 -3.95 13.78
CA ARG A 447 -10.75 -3.69 15.20
C ARG A 447 -11.45 -4.87 15.88
N GLN A 448 -12.44 -5.47 15.23
CA GLN A 448 -13.19 -6.61 15.79
C GLN A 448 -12.33 -7.87 15.92
N VAL A 449 -11.48 -8.15 14.93
CA VAL A 449 -10.50 -9.25 15.00
C VAL A 449 -9.55 -9.05 16.20
N ASN A 450 -9.13 -7.81 16.47
CA ASN A 450 -8.28 -7.54 17.63
C ASN A 450 -8.99 -7.83 18.96
N ILE A 451 -10.23 -7.34 19.11
CA ILE A 451 -11.06 -7.55 20.32
C ILE A 451 -11.33 -9.05 20.54
N ALA A 452 -11.63 -9.79 19.47
CA ALA A 452 -11.89 -11.24 19.57
C ALA A 452 -10.67 -12.00 20.11
N ASN A 453 -9.47 -11.67 19.62
CA ASN A 453 -8.24 -12.31 20.09
C ASN A 453 -7.86 -11.92 21.53
N GLU A 454 -8.08 -10.66 21.94
CA GLU A 454 -7.84 -10.24 23.33
C GLU A 454 -8.74 -11.00 24.32
N ARG A 455 -10.01 -11.22 23.95
CA ARG A 455 -10.93 -12.04 24.75
C ARG A 455 -10.50 -13.50 24.86
N GLN A 456 -9.91 -14.06 23.80
CA GLN A 456 -9.39 -15.42 23.83
C GLN A 456 -8.19 -15.54 24.76
N GLN A 457 -7.23 -14.63 24.68
CA GLN A 457 -6.06 -14.62 25.58
C GLN A 457 -6.45 -14.49 27.06
N GLN A 458 -7.50 -13.71 27.36
CA GLN A 458 -8.02 -13.58 28.73
C GLN A 458 -8.71 -14.87 29.25
N ARG A 459 -9.25 -15.71 28.36
CA ARG A 459 -9.84 -17.01 28.75
C ARG A 459 -8.74 -18.04 29.00
N GLU A 460 -7.76 -18.12 28.12
CA GLU A 460 -6.61 -19.04 28.26
C GLU A 460 -5.72 -18.70 29.45
N GLY A 461 -5.63 -17.43 29.87
CA GLY A 461 -4.93 -17.03 31.09
C GLY A 461 -5.71 -17.23 32.40
N ARG A 462 -6.99 -17.65 32.33
CA ARG A 462 -7.84 -17.96 33.50
C ARG A 462 -8.08 -19.46 33.70
N SER A 463 -7.74 -20.29 32.72
CA SER A 463 -7.69 -21.77 32.80
C SER A 463 -6.30 -22.22 33.23
#